data_AF-A0A1I2QRC0-F1
#
_entry.id   AF-A0A1I2QRC0-F1
#
_cell.length_a   1.000
_cell.length_b   1.000
_cell.length_c   1.000
_cell.angle_alpha   90.00
_cell.angle_beta   90.00
_cell.angle_gamma   90.00
#
_symmetry.space_group_name_H-M   'P 1'
#
loop_
_entity.id
_entity.type
_entity.pdbx_description
1 polymer ?
#
loop_
_entity_poly.entity_id
_entity_poly.type
_entity_poly.pdbx_seq_one_letter_code
_entity_poly.pdbx_strand_id
1 'polypeptide(L)'
;MIPLEELTVLPGRGAAILCHVTGEGMEPLHTLPFRFKNRHALGGNRWLIAFIEEKSTPRSDLMKQKPSGAEAYLYRAKIEQDGTLTRMPDIQLPAYILNQTLAVKDDILYLGGYEVEREGKKTYSKVNEGEMAGYFDLRLDKPVWHPLPLPVEMQAGKSIDDVLVYDDKLVLVDNIMYPKYLFEYDVSEPLQPVSTKTIELPNNGTYEHIHRGSINSRWMALLSSGVGRSGSSSYVSVFSLPGYEQVLTVHLRNQARDFLERDRFTTLEQELEQARKTVELHDFAVAGDTLLMACGHHGLGVFPLQELLERYQARSEEETRPSWVSSGRHYDLAGIYDDARHLRKVEGLEEVHRLVQQPGGGIVAVSFGETNLKLEYKVLEV
;
A
#
# COMPACT_ATOMS: atom_id res chain seq x y z
N MET A 1 -24.73 -5.65 13.94
CA MET A 1 -24.08 -5.98 12.66
C MET A 1 -22.91 -5.04 12.53
N ILE A 2 -21.69 -5.55 12.42
CA ILE A 2 -20.49 -4.72 12.26
C ILE A 2 -20.37 -4.36 10.78
N PRO A 3 -20.43 -3.08 10.37
CA PRO A 3 -20.19 -2.67 8.98
C PRO A 3 -18.80 -3.10 8.48
N LEU A 4 -18.65 -3.32 7.17
CA LEU A 4 -17.38 -3.83 6.62
C LEU A 4 -16.28 -2.76 6.63
N GLU A 5 -16.68 -1.51 6.40
CA GLU A 5 -15.89 -0.29 6.48
C GLU A 5 -15.36 -0.02 7.90
N GLU A 6 -16.01 -0.61 8.92
CA GLU A 6 -15.56 -0.57 10.31
C GLU A 6 -14.63 -1.74 10.65
N LEU A 7 -14.23 -2.59 9.70
CA LEU A 7 -13.29 -3.67 9.94
C LEU A 7 -11.90 -3.33 9.41
N THR A 8 -10.85 -3.76 10.12
CA THR A 8 -9.46 -3.61 9.67
C THR A 8 -8.60 -4.77 10.15
N VAL A 9 -7.48 -5.01 9.49
CA VAL A 9 -6.52 -6.04 9.87
C VAL A 9 -5.21 -5.40 10.26
N LEU A 10 -4.85 -5.56 11.53
CA LEU A 10 -3.63 -5.02 12.09
C LEU A 10 -2.51 -6.08 12.00
N PRO A 11 -1.42 -5.81 11.27
CA PRO A 11 -0.29 -6.72 11.23
C PRO A 11 0.47 -6.69 12.56
N GLY A 12 0.70 -7.85 13.17
CA GLY A 12 1.48 -7.98 14.41
C GLY A 12 2.74 -8.84 14.24
N ARG A 13 3.66 -8.74 15.22
CA ARG A 13 4.93 -9.51 15.28
C ARG A 13 4.70 -10.98 15.67
N GLY A 14 3.87 -11.71 14.93
CA GLY A 14 3.58 -13.11 15.25
C GLY A 14 2.25 -13.59 14.70
N ALA A 15 1.26 -12.72 14.80
CA ALA A 15 -0.10 -12.92 14.34
C ALA A 15 -0.61 -11.58 13.81
N ALA A 16 -1.62 -11.63 12.96
CA ALA A 16 -2.41 -10.46 12.64
C ALA A 16 -3.72 -10.46 13.41
N ILE A 17 -4.34 -9.30 13.55
CA ILE A 17 -5.56 -9.16 14.34
C ILE A 17 -6.63 -8.49 13.48
N LEU A 18 -7.74 -9.20 13.26
CA LEU A 18 -8.95 -8.57 12.73
C LEU A 18 -9.57 -7.73 13.86
N CYS A 19 -9.81 -6.47 13.59
CA CYS A 19 -10.33 -5.50 14.56
C CYS A 19 -11.59 -4.83 14.04
N HIS A 20 -12.50 -4.51 14.95
CA HIS A 20 -13.62 -3.61 14.75
C HIS A 20 -13.22 -2.20 15.15
N VAL A 21 -13.23 -1.27 14.21
CA VAL A 21 -13.00 0.15 14.37
C VAL A 21 -14.33 0.81 14.72
N THR A 22 -14.45 1.31 15.94
CA THR A 22 -15.62 2.05 16.42
C THR A 22 -15.26 3.52 16.62
N GLY A 23 -16.27 4.35 16.91
CA GLY A 23 -16.06 5.70 17.41
C GLY A 23 -15.10 5.71 18.61
N GLU A 24 -15.21 4.74 19.52
CA GLU A 24 -14.45 4.65 20.78
C GLU A 24 -13.03 4.03 20.66
N GLY A 25 -12.60 3.69 19.44
CA GLY A 25 -11.32 3.04 19.15
C GLY A 25 -11.45 1.68 18.48
N MET A 26 -10.41 0.84 18.51
CA MET A 26 -10.47 -0.53 17.97
C MET A 26 -10.70 -1.58 19.06
N GLU A 27 -11.55 -2.54 18.73
CA GLU A 27 -11.78 -3.77 19.48
C GLU A 27 -11.22 -4.97 18.70
N PRO A 28 -10.29 -5.75 19.28
CA PRO A 28 -9.78 -6.95 18.62
C PRO A 28 -10.88 -8.03 18.58
N LEU A 29 -11.21 -8.52 17.38
CA LEU A 29 -12.19 -9.58 17.18
C LEU A 29 -11.54 -10.95 17.12
N HIS A 30 -10.48 -11.08 16.32
CA HIS A 30 -9.83 -12.37 16.06
C HIS A 30 -8.33 -12.25 15.87
N THR A 31 -7.58 -13.12 16.53
CA THR A 31 -6.17 -13.38 16.22
C THR A 31 -6.06 -14.38 15.08
N LEU A 32 -5.38 -13.98 14.00
CA LEU A 32 -5.15 -14.79 12.82
C LEU A 32 -3.85 -15.59 13.00
N PRO A 33 -3.84 -16.91 12.74
CA PRO A 33 -2.73 -17.81 13.11
C PRO A 33 -1.45 -17.67 12.26
N PHE A 34 -1.26 -16.57 11.55
CA PHE A 34 -0.17 -16.35 10.61
C PHE A 34 0.32 -14.90 10.62
N ARG A 35 1.56 -14.72 10.18
CA ARG A 35 2.16 -13.39 9.98
C ARG A 35 1.76 -12.88 8.59
N PHE A 36 1.36 -11.62 8.52
CA PHE A 36 1.24 -10.91 7.24
C PHE A 36 2.48 -10.09 6.96
N LYS A 37 2.92 -10.12 5.70
CA LYS A 37 3.75 -9.06 5.11
C LYS A 37 2.89 -7.95 4.53
N ASN A 38 1.88 -7.48 5.27
CA ASN A 38 0.95 -6.43 4.85
C ASN A 38 0.17 -6.72 3.55
N ARG A 39 0.04 -7.99 3.14
CA ARG A 39 -0.69 -8.38 1.93
C ARG A 39 -1.97 -9.12 2.31
N HIS A 40 -3.02 -8.35 2.54
CA HIS A 40 -4.37 -8.83 2.80
C HIS A 40 -5.37 -7.93 2.07
N ALA A 41 -6.55 -8.46 1.82
CA ALA A 41 -7.70 -7.71 1.36
C ALA A 41 -8.87 -8.06 2.26
N LEU A 42 -9.58 -6.99 2.57
CA LEU A 42 -10.86 -7.01 3.24
C LEU A 42 -11.83 -6.32 2.27
N GLY A 43 -12.89 -7.00 1.86
CA GLY A 43 -13.76 -6.43 0.84
C GLY A 43 -14.94 -7.31 0.43
N GLY A 44 -15.80 -6.71 -0.38
CA GLY A 44 -16.93 -7.37 -1.02
C GLY A 44 -17.97 -7.91 -0.03
N ASN A 45 -18.39 -9.16 -0.22
CA ASN A 45 -19.33 -9.87 0.64
C ASN A 45 -18.67 -10.36 1.93
N ARG A 46 -17.92 -9.48 2.61
CA ARG A 46 -17.21 -9.72 3.89
C ARG A 46 -16.15 -10.82 3.80
N TRP A 47 -15.32 -10.78 2.76
CA TRP A 47 -14.18 -11.68 2.64
C TRP A 47 -12.96 -11.12 3.36
N LEU A 48 -12.24 -12.01 4.04
CA LEU A 48 -10.86 -11.81 4.47
C LEU A 48 -9.96 -12.75 3.67
N ILE A 49 -9.14 -12.18 2.80
CA ILE A 49 -8.14 -12.91 2.00
C ILE A 49 -6.76 -12.42 2.39
N ALA A 50 -5.82 -13.34 2.58
CA ALA A 50 -4.46 -12.93 2.85
C ALA A 50 -3.41 -13.98 2.52
N PHE A 51 -2.18 -13.55 2.27
CA PHE A 51 -1.09 -14.49 2.01
C PHE A 51 -0.69 -15.24 3.28
N ILE A 52 -0.60 -16.57 3.17
CA ILE A 52 0.00 -17.39 4.21
C ILE A 52 1.46 -17.59 3.81
N GLU A 53 2.39 -17.03 4.56
CA GLU A 53 3.75 -17.54 4.49
C GLU A 53 3.72 -18.97 5.05
N GLU A 54 3.98 -19.97 4.21
CA GLU A 54 4.43 -21.25 4.74
C GLU A 54 5.57 -20.93 5.70
N LYS A 55 5.45 -21.39 6.96
CA LYS A 55 6.53 -21.30 7.94
C LYS A 55 7.76 -21.88 7.26
N SER A 56 8.59 -20.99 6.71
CA SER A 56 9.90 -21.38 6.22
C SER A 56 10.54 -22.04 7.43
N THR A 57 10.78 -23.34 7.31
CA THR A 57 11.56 -24.07 8.31
C THR A 57 12.84 -23.24 8.53
N PRO A 58 13.26 -22.98 9.78
CA PRO A 58 14.33 -22.03 10.06
C PRO A 58 15.58 -22.42 9.28
N ARG A 59 15.89 -21.68 8.21
CA ARG A 59 17.05 -21.91 7.36
C ARG A 59 18.10 -20.86 7.69
N SER A 60 18.91 -21.15 8.69
CA SER A 60 20.01 -20.28 9.11
C SER A 60 21.13 -20.17 8.07
N ASP A 61 21.30 -21.11 7.13
CA ASP A 61 22.54 -21.16 6.33
C ASP A 61 22.38 -21.32 4.80
N LEU A 62 21.15 -21.20 4.26
CA LEU A 62 20.90 -21.43 2.83
C LEU A 62 20.03 -20.34 2.18
N MET A 63 20.52 -19.09 2.18
CA MET A 63 19.92 -18.00 1.38
C MET A 63 20.03 -18.20 -0.16
N LYS A 64 20.57 -19.33 -0.66
CA LYS A 64 20.79 -19.53 -2.11
C LYS A 64 19.85 -20.51 -2.80
N GLN A 65 18.93 -21.16 -2.09
CA GLN A 65 18.00 -22.12 -2.72
C GLN A 65 16.62 -22.03 -2.06
N LYS A 66 15.73 -21.15 -2.55
CA LYS A 66 14.28 -21.36 -2.36
C LYS A 66 13.97 -22.78 -2.89
N PRO A 67 13.24 -23.63 -2.15
CA PRO A 67 12.82 -24.92 -2.68
C PRO A 67 12.09 -24.69 -3.99
N SER A 68 12.61 -25.23 -5.08
CA SER A 68 11.90 -25.29 -6.35
C SER A 68 10.64 -26.13 -6.13
N GLY A 69 9.49 -25.49 -5.92
CA GLY A 69 8.23 -26.19 -5.70
C GLY A 69 7.40 -25.79 -4.48
N ALA A 70 7.79 -24.78 -3.68
CA ALA A 70 6.89 -24.29 -2.63
C ALA A 70 5.59 -23.78 -3.27
N GLU A 71 4.47 -24.42 -2.93
CA GLU A 71 3.15 -23.99 -3.34
C GLU A 71 2.76 -22.78 -2.50
N ALA A 72 2.28 -21.71 -3.14
CA ALA A 72 1.80 -20.55 -2.43
C ALA A 72 0.29 -20.71 -2.18
N TYR A 73 -0.14 -20.37 -0.97
CA TYR A 73 -1.54 -20.47 -0.56
C TYR A 73 -2.06 -19.13 -0.05
N LEU A 74 -3.33 -18.85 -0.32
CA LEU A 74 -4.06 -17.75 0.28
C LEU A 74 -5.00 -18.26 1.35
N TYR A 75 -4.89 -17.66 2.53
CA TYR A 75 -5.91 -17.71 3.56
C TYR A 75 -7.20 -17.12 3.01
N ARG A 76 -8.31 -17.80 3.30
CA ARG A 76 -9.66 -17.39 2.95
C ARG A 76 -10.60 -17.63 4.14
N ALA A 77 -11.33 -16.60 4.53
CA ALA A 77 -12.43 -16.69 5.48
C ALA A 77 -13.55 -15.71 5.13
N LYS A 78 -14.78 -16.05 5.53
CA LYS A 78 -15.91 -15.12 5.57
C LYS A 78 -15.99 -14.50 6.96
N ILE A 79 -16.28 -13.21 7.01
CA ILE A 79 -16.57 -12.49 8.25
C ILE A 79 -18.08 -12.41 8.40
N GLU A 80 -18.63 -12.99 9.45
CA GLU A 80 -20.05 -12.95 9.75
C GLU A 80 -20.47 -11.56 10.27
N GLN A 81 -21.78 -11.36 10.41
CA GLN A 81 -22.35 -10.06 10.82
C GLN A 81 -21.94 -9.61 12.23
N ASP A 82 -21.59 -10.56 13.09
CA ASP A 82 -21.10 -10.34 14.46
C ASP A 82 -19.57 -10.22 14.55
N GLY A 83 -18.88 -10.25 13.41
CA GLY A 83 -17.42 -10.20 13.35
C GLY A 83 -16.74 -11.57 13.44
N THR A 84 -17.50 -12.65 13.64
CA THR A 84 -16.92 -14.00 13.70
C THR A 84 -16.36 -14.45 12.35
N LEU A 85 -15.31 -15.29 12.37
CA LEU A 85 -14.67 -15.81 11.16
C LEU A 85 -15.09 -17.25 10.85
N THR A 86 -15.71 -17.45 9.68
CA THR A 86 -15.94 -18.77 9.10
C THR A 86 -14.82 -19.11 8.13
N ARG A 87 -13.96 -20.05 8.54
CA ARG A 87 -12.80 -20.50 7.75
C ARG A 87 -13.26 -21.27 6.51
N MET A 88 -12.75 -20.89 5.35
CA MET A 88 -12.97 -21.58 4.08
C MET A 88 -11.70 -22.33 3.64
N PRO A 89 -11.81 -23.28 2.68
CA PRO A 89 -10.63 -23.91 2.08
C PRO A 89 -9.68 -22.85 1.48
N ASP A 90 -8.38 -23.05 1.67
CA ASP A 90 -7.34 -22.18 1.10
C ASP A 90 -7.35 -22.19 -0.42
N ILE A 91 -6.93 -21.07 -1.01
CA ILE A 91 -6.75 -20.97 -2.46
C ILE A 91 -5.30 -21.32 -2.76
N GLN A 92 -5.11 -22.38 -3.54
CA GLN A 92 -3.80 -22.73 -4.08
C GLN A 92 -3.49 -21.82 -5.27
N LEU A 93 -2.36 -21.10 -5.19
CA LEU A 93 -1.91 -20.26 -6.29
C LEU A 93 -1.18 -21.10 -7.33
N PRO A 94 -1.38 -20.82 -8.64
CA PRO A 94 -0.56 -21.41 -9.68
C PRO A 94 0.93 -21.19 -9.42
N ALA A 95 1.72 -22.25 -9.59
CA ALA A 95 3.10 -22.29 -9.09
C ALA A 95 4.09 -21.39 -9.85
N TYR A 96 3.65 -20.80 -10.96
CA TYR A 96 4.39 -19.81 -11.76
C TYR A 96 4.08 -18.38 -11.33
N ILE A 97 3.10 -18.16 -10.44
CA ILE A 97 2.66 -16.83 -10.05
C ILE A 97 3.38 -16.40 -8.78
N LEU A 98 4.11 -15.29 -8.86
CA LEU A 98 4.56 -14.56 -7.68
C LEU A 98 3.74 -13.29 -7.53
N ASN A 99 2.82 -13.31 -6.57
CA ASN A 99 1.90 -12.20 -6.34
C ASN A 99 2.50 -11.15 -5.41
N GLN A 100 2.26 -9.89 -5.74
CA GLN A 100 2.70 -8.75 -4.92
C GLN A 100 1.53 -8.10 -4.17
N THR A 101 0.33 -8.23 -4.70
CA THR A 101 -0.84 -7.44 -4.29
C THR A 101 -2.15 -8.21 -4.55
N LEU A 102 -3.21 -7.81 -3.87
CA LEU A 102 -4.54 -8.37 -4.04
C LEU A 102 -5.63 -7.38 -3.63
N ALA A 103 -6.80 -7.51 -4.27
CA ALA A 103 -8.00 -6.76 -3.92
C ALA A 103 -9.23 -7.67 -4.01
N VAL A 104 -10.30 -7.31 -3.29
CA VAL A 104 -11.56 -8.05 -3.33
C VAL A 104 -12.71 -7.12 -3.65
N LYS A 105 -13.53 -7.50 -4.63
CA LYS A 105 -14.83 -6.88 -4.93
C LYS A 105 -15.90 -7.97 -4.91
N ASP A 106 -17.00 -7.72 -4.20
CA ASP A 106 -18.11 -8.69 -4.09
C ASP A 106 -17.63 -10.09 -3.68
N ASP A 107 -17.72 -11.08 -4.55
CA ASP A 107 -17.16 -12.42 -4.34
C ASP A 107 -15.98 -12.75 -5.26
N ILE A 108 -15.32 -11.74 -5.83
CA ILE A 108 -14.17 -11.91 -6.71
C ILE A 108 -12.91 -11.38 -6.04
N LEU A 109 -11.89 -12.23 -6.00
CA LEU A 109 -10.53 -11.87 -5.62
C LEU A 109 -9.74 -11.56 -6.88
N TYR A 110 -9.21 -10.35 -6.99
CA TYR A 110 -8.27 -9.95 -8.03
C TYR A 110 -6.84 -10.02 -7.50
N LEU A 111 -5.93 -10.55 -8.32
CA LEU A 111 -4.50 -10.64 -7.98
C LEU A 111 -3.66 -9.99 -9.07
N GLY A 112 -2.57 -9.35 -8.62
CA GLY A 112 -1.51 -8.82 -9.46
C GLY A 112 -0.15 -9.37 -9.03
N GLY A 113 0.71 -9.59 -10.02
CA GLY A 113 2.07 -10.00 -9.80
C GLY A 113 2.83 -10.20 -11.11
N TYR A 114 3.70 -11.20 -11.11
CA TYR A 114 4.48 -11.57 -12.28
C TYR A 114 4.58 -13.09 -12.41
N GLU A 115 4.76 -13.53 -13.65
CA GLU A 115 5.03 -14.93 -13.97
C GLU A 115 6.52 -15.24 -13.81
N VAL A 116 6.86 -16.38 -13.22
CA VAL A 116 8.24 -16.90 -13.15
C VAL A 116 8.37 -18.10 -14.06
N GLU A 117 9.22 -17.96 -15.09
CA GLU A 117 9.56 -19.07 -15.98
C GLU A 117 10.29 -20.18 -15.19
N ARG A 118 9.68 -21.37 -15.13
CA ARG A 118 10.27 -22.56 -14.51
C ARG A 118 11.06 -23.37 -15.54
N GLU A 119 12.17 -22.83 -16.03
CA GLU A 119 13.19 -23.70 -16.63
C GLU A 119 14.17 -24.17 -15.55
N GLY A 120 14.39 -25.49 -15.47
CA GLY A 120 15.27 -26.15 -14.49
C GLY A 120 16.76 -25.81 -14.57
N LYS A 121 17.14 -24.64 -15.10
CA LYS A 121 18.50 -24.14 -15.17
C LYS A 121 18.61 -22.82 -14.41
N LYS A 122 19.44 -22.88 -13.36
CA LYS A 122 19.85 -21.76 -12.49
C LYS A 122 20.62 -20.68 -13.25
N THR A 123 19.95 -19.88 -14.05
CA THR A 123 20.53 -18.64 -14.59
C THR A 123 19.63 -17.48 -14.21
N TYR A 124 20.02 -16.77 -13.15
CA TYR A 124 19.49 -15.48 -12.68
C TYR A 124 19.57 -14.35 -13.75
N SER A 125 19.72 -14.68 -15.03
CA SER A 125 20.10 -13.72 -16.09
C SER A 125 19.22 -13.76 -17.33
N LYS A 126 18.18 -14.58 -17.40
CA LYS A 126 17.14 -14.49 -18.43
C LYS A 126 15.78 -14.62 -17.79
N VAL A 127 15.32 -13.47 -17.34
CA VAL A 127 14.03 -13.25 -16.73
C VAL A 127 13.04 -13.04 -17.87
N ASN A 128 12.39 -14.09 -18.38
CA ASN A 128 11.17 -13.92 -19.18
C ASN A 128 9.97 -13.77 -18.24
N GLU A 129 10.08 -12.88 -17.23
CA GLU A 129 8.97 -12.59 -16.31
C GLU A 129 8.07 -11.55 -16.99
N GLY A 130 6.79 -11.87 -17.17
CA GLY A 130 5.78 -10.92 -17.64
C GLY A 130 4.85 -10.48 -16.51
N GLU A 131 4.32 -9.24 -16.58
CA GLU A 131 3.26 -8.82 -15.66
C GLU A 131 2.06 -9.73 -15.87
N MET A 132 1.41 -10.08 -14.77
CA MET A 132 0.27 -10.95 -14.82
C MET A 132 -0.77 -10.50 -13.81
N ALA A 133 -2.01 -10.48 -14.26
CA ALA A 133 -3.18 -10.28 -13.43
C ALA A 133 -4.21 -11.37 -13.71
N GLY A 134 -5.17 -11.49 -12.81
CA GLY A 134 -6.25 -12.44 -12.92
C GLY A 134 -7.12 -12.42 -11.70
N TYR A 135 -8.07 -13.34 -11.66
CA TYR A 135 -9.04 -13.39 -10.58
C TYR A 135 -9.46 -14.81 -10.22
N PHE A 136 -10.10 -14.91 -9.05
CA PHE A 136 -10.72 -16.11 -8.51
C PHE A 136 -12.16 -15.82 -8.12
N ASP A 137 -13.08 -16.73 -8.48
CA ASP A 137 -14.45 -16.71 -7.95
C ASP A 137 -14.50 -17.37 -6.57
N LEU A 138 -14.69 -16.56 -5.53
CA LEU A 138 -14.65 -17.00 -4.14
C LEU A 138 -15.90 -17.77 -3.72
N ARG A 139 -16.98 -17.76 -4.52
CA ARG A 139 -18.20 -18.54 -4.27
C ARG A 139 -17.96 -20.03 -4.43
N LEU A 140 -16.92 -20.42 -5.16
CA LEU A 140 -16.55 -21.80 -5.38
C LEU A 140 -15.77 -22.35 -4.18
N ASP A 141 -16.05 -23.59 -3.78
CA ASP A 141 -15.26 -24.27 -2.74
C ASP A 141 -13.78 -24.39 -3.13
N LYS A 142 -13.53 -24.59 -4.43
CA LYS A 142 -12.20 -24.65 -5.05
C LYS A 142 -12.09 -23.60 -6.15
N PRO A 143 -11.77 -22.34 -5.81
CA PRO A 143 -11.61 -21.29 -6.81
C PRO A 143 -10.52 -21.64 -7.82
N VAL A 144 -10.76 -21.33 -9.08
CA VAL A 144 -9.83 -21.55 -10.19
C VAL A 144 -9.27 -20.21 -10.64
N TRP A 145 -8.01 -20.20 -11.05
CA TRP A 145 -7.37 -19.01 -11.61
C TRP A 145 -7.93 -18.68 -12.99
N HIS A 146 -8.37 -17.44 -13.16
CA HIS A 146 -8.77 -16.88 -14.45
C HIS A 146 -7.81 -15.76 -14.83
N PRO A 147 -6.93 -15.96 -15.83
CA PRO A 147 -6.04 -14.92 -16.31
C PRO A 147 -6.82 -13.70 -16.82
N LEU A 148 -6.36 -12.51 -16.47
CA LEU A 148 -6.88 -11.24 -16.98
C LEU A 148 -5.90 -10.71 -18.04
N PRO A 149 -6.29 -10.64 -19.32
CA PRO A 149 -5.40 -10.16 -20.37
C PRO A 149 -5.09 -8.68 -20.20
N LEU A 150 -3.80 -8.33 -20.26
CA LEU A 150 -3.33 -6.95 -20.25
C LEU A 150 -3.41 -6.35 -21.67
N PRO A 151 -3.77 -5.05 -21.81
CA PRO A 151 -4.02 -4.43 -23.12
C PRO A 151 -2.75 -4.05 -23.90
N VAL A 152 -1.57 -4.32 -23.35
CA VAL A 152 -0.26 -4.04 -23.96
C VAL A 152 0.60 -5.30 -23.98
N GLU A 153 1.56 -5.37 -24.88
CA GLU A 153 2.53 -6.46 -24.90
C GLU A 153 3.52 -6.33 -23.74
N MET A 154 3.70 -7.43 -23.03
CA MET A 154 4.46 -7.45 -21.79
C MET A 154 5.96 -7.44 -22.05
N GLN A 155 6.67 -6.54 -21.39
CA GLN A 155 8.13 -6.59 -21.38
C GLN A 155 8.62 -7.52 -20.27
N ALA A 156 9.75 -8.16 -20.53
CA ALA A 156 10.48 -8.95 -19.56
C ALA A 156 10.88 -8.13 -18.32
N GLY A 157 10.64 -8.67 -17.13
CA GLY A 157 11.02 -8.08 -15.83
C GLY A 157 9.99 -7.12 -15.24
N LYS A 158 8.75 -7.14 -15.75
CA LYS A 158 7.66 -6.28 -15.27
C LYS A 158 6.69 -7.06 -14.37
N SER A 159 6.04 -6.36 -13.44
CA SER A 159 5.03 -6.90 -12.52
C SER A 159 3.87 -5.93 -12.34
N ILE A 160 2.67 -6.48 -12.08
CA ILE A 160 1.61 -5.68 -11.47
C ILE A 160 1.93 -5.56 -9.98
N ASP A 161 2.34 -4.36 -9.58
CA ASP A 161 2.77 -4.02 -8.22
C ASP A 161 1.58 -3.76 -7.30
N ASP A 162 0.49 -3.20 -7.84
CA ASP A 162 -0.73 -3.01 -7.06
C ASP A 162 -2.03 -3.29 -7.82
N VAL A 163 -3.06 -3.68 -7.07
CA VAL A 163 -4.42 -3.92 -7.55
C VAL A 163 -5.38 -3.11 -6.67
N LEU A 164 -6.12 -2.22 -7.31
CA LEU A 164 -7.06 -1.33 -6.65
C LEU A 164 -8.46 -1.56 -7.20
N VAL A 165 -9.46 -1.41 -6.35
CA VAL A 165 -10.88 -1.47 -6.74
C VAL A 165 -11.59 -0.25 -6.17
N TYR A 166 -12.40 0.40 -6.98
CA TYR A 166 -13.37 1.41 -6.54
C TYR A 166 -14.61 1.31 -7.42
N ASP A 167 -15.79 1.35 -6.80
CA ASP A 167 -17.06 1.13 -7.50
C ASP A 167 -16.99 -0.12 -8.41
N ASP A 168 -17.37 0.02 -9.69
CA ASP A 168 -17.28 -1.01 -10.72
C ASP A 168 -16.00 -0.93 -11.56
N LYS A 169 -14.90 -0.43 -10.97
CA LYS A 169 -13.60 -0.31 -11.63
C LYS A 169 -12.51 -1.09 -10.90
N LEU A 170 -11.73 -1.81 -11.69
CA LEU A 170 -10.49 -2.46 -11.29
C LEU A 170 -9.33 -1.71 -11.94
N VAL A 171 -8.35 -1.30 -11.15
CA VAL A 171 -7.14 -0.63 -11.61
C VAL A 171 -5.94 -1.49 -11.26
N LEU A 172 -5.19 -1.90 -12.27
CA LEU A 172 -3.90 -2.56 -12.10
C LEU A 172 -2.80 -1.53 -12.27
N VAL A 173 -1.84 -1.55 -11.34
CA VAL A 173 -0.71 -0.62 -11.32
C VAL A 173 0.56 -1.38 -11.60
N ASP A 174 1.23 -0.98 -12.68
CA ASP A 174 2.47 -1.59 -13.15
C ASP A 174 3.74 -0.90 -12.59
N ASN A 175 4.86 -1.61 -12.65
CA ASN A 175 6.10 -1.41 -11.91
C ASN A 175 7.18 -0.53 -12.58
N ILE A 176 8.35 -0.54 -11.92
CA ILE A 176 9.66 0.09 -12.19
C ILE A 176 10.13 0.25 -13.65
N MET A 177 9.81 -0.69 -14.55
CA MET A 177 10.40 -0.69 -15.88
C MET A 177 9.59 0.19 -16.84
N TYR A 178 10.24 1.21 -17.40
CA TYR A 178 9.58 2.16 -18.29
C TYR A 178 9.19 1.56 -19.65
N PRO A 179 8.04 1.96 -20.21
CA PRO A 179 6.99 2.81 -19.61
C PRO A 179 6.18 2.11 -18.50
N LYS A 180 5.71 2.87 -17.51
CA LYS A 180 4.85 2.39 -16.41
C LYS A 180 3.39 2.65 -16.73
N TYR A 181 2.48 1.75 -16.39
CA TYR A 181 1.07 1.88 -16.76
C TYR A 181 0.09 1.77 -15.59
N LEU A 182 -1.09 2.36 -15.80
CA LEU A 182 -2.35 1.96 -15.17
C LEU A 182 -3.21 1.25 -16.21
N PHE A 183 -3.77 0.11 -15.84
CA PHE A 183 -4.77 -0.58 -16.64
C PHE A 183 -6.11 -0.53 -15.91
N GLU A 184 -7.10 0.13 -16.50
CA GLU A 184 -8.46 0.19 -15.96
C GLU A 184 -9.34 -0.85 -16.65
N TYR A 185 -10.13 -1.56 -15.85
CA TYR A 185 -11.15 -2.49 -16.30
C TYR A 185 -12.49 -2.11 -15.68
N ASP A 186 -13.56 -2.26 -16.48
CA ASP A 186 -14.92 -2.36 -15.98
C ASP A 186 -15.15 -3.74 -15.38
N VAL A 187 -15.61 -3.77 -14.12
CA VAL A 187 -15.94 -4.98 -13.36
C VAL A 187 -17.36 -4.91 -12.80
N SER A 188 -18.26 -4.20 -13.47
CA SER A 188 -19.71 -4.27 -13.23
C SER A 188 -20.25 -5.68 -13.44
N GLU A 189 -19.64 -6.43 -14.36
CA GLU A 189 -19.78 -7.89 -14.50
C GLU A 189 -18.47 -8.57 -14.06
N PRO A 190 -18.31 -8.94 -12.77
CA PRO A 190 -17.01 -9.27 -12.18
C PRO A 190 -16.28 -10.47 -12.81
N LEU A 191 -17.03 -11.38 -13.44
CA LEU A 191 -16.50 -12.55 -14.16
C LEU A 191 -16.14 -12.26 -15.62
N GLN A 192 -16.45 -11.07 -16.13
CA GLN A 192 -16.12 -10.64 -17.49
C GLN A 192 -15.49 -9.24 -17.46
N PRO A 193 -14.34 -9.05 -16.79
CA PRO A 193 -13.70 -7.74 -16.77
C PRO A 193 -13.38 -7.25 -18.19
N VAL A 194 -13.73 -6.00 -18.49
CA VAL A 194 -13.50 -5.39 -19.81
C VAL A 194 -12.51 -4.24 -19.66
N SER A 195 -11.36 -4.32 -20.34
CA SER A 195 -10.39 -3.22 -20.36
C SER A 195 -11.03 -1.95 -20.93
N THR A 196 -10.97 -0.85 -20.18
CA THR A 196 -11.54 0.45 -20.57
C THR A 196 -10.48 1.50 -20.89
N LYS A 197 -9.35 1.50 -20.18
CA LYS A 197 -8.29 2.50 -20.36
C LYS A 197 -6.90 1.91 -20.09
N THR A 198 -5.91 2.49 -20.77
CA THR A 198 -4.49 2.29 -20.48
C THR A 198 -3.85 3.66 -20.39
N ILE A 199 -3.26 3.98 -19.24
CA ILE A 199 -2.67 5.29 -18.96
C ILE A 199 -1.20 5.10 -18.66
N GLU A 200 -0.32 5.82 -19.36
CA GLU A 200 1.10 5.87 -19.00
C GLU A 200 1.28 6.78 -17.78
N LEU A 201 1.92 6.26 -16.73
CA LEU A 201 2.20 7.01 -15.52
C LEU A 201 3.39 7.93 -15.70
N PRO A 202 3.36 9.15 -15.13
CA PRO A 202 4.53 10.01 -15.06
C PRO A 202 5.71 9.36 -14.35
N ASN A 203 6.89 9.93 -14.58
CA ASN A 203 8.13 9.52 -13.94
C ASN A 203 8.44 10.43 -12.75
N ASN A 204 8.53 9.87 -11.54
CA ASN A 204 8.99 10.60 -10.35
C ASN A 204 10.45 10.28 -9.99
N GLY A 205 11.03 9.22 -10.55
CA GLY A 205 12.41 8.83 -10.32
C GLY A 205 12.92 7.69 -11.21
N THR A 206 14.25 7.57 -11.28
CA THR A 206 14.87 6.37 -11.86
C THR A 206 14.57 5.17 -10.97
N TYR A 207 14.29 4.02 -11.59
CA TYR A 207 13.99 2.79 -10.87
C TYR A 207 12.82 2.94 -9.86
N GLU A 208 11.75 3.61 -10.26
CA GLU A 208 10.61 3.91 -9.39
C GLU A 208 9.71 2.69 -9.19
N HIS A 209 9.72 2.10 -8.00
CA HIS A 209 8.79 1.04 -7.61
C HIS A 209 7.50 1.63 -7.03
N ILE A 210 6.34 1.13 -7.45
CA ILE A 210 5.09 1.40 -6.75
C ILE A 210 4.96 0.39 -5.61
N HIS A 211 4.77 0.88 -4.39
CA HIS A 211 4.63 0.01 -3.21
C HIS A 211 3.18 -0.29 -2.91
N ARG A 212 2.33 0.73 -3.05
CA ARG A 212 0.92 0.68 -2.67
C ARG A 212 0.16 1.87 -3.25
N GLY A 213 -1.10 1.66 -3.51
CA GLY A 213 -2.10 2.63 -3.90
C GLY A 213 -3.24 2.71 -2.89
N SER A 214 -3.94 3.82 -2.90
CA SER A 214 -5.22 4.02 -2.23
C SER A 214 -6.12 4.81 -3.17
N ILE A 215 -7.38 4.41 -3.30
CA ILE A 215 -8.29 4.94 -4.29
C ILE A 215 -9.70 5.13 -3.71
N ASN A 216 -10.40 6.14 -4.20
CA ASN A 216 -11.83 6.32 -4.04
C ASN A 216 -12.44 6.87 -5.34
N SER A 217 -13.66 7.41 -5.30
CA SER A 217 -14.33 7.91 -6.51
C SER A 217 -13.77 9.22 -7.08
N ARG A 218 -12.91 9.94 -6.35
CA ARG A 218 -12.37 11.26 -6.74
C ARG A 218 -10.85 11.28 -6.86
N TRP A 219 -10.15 10.50 -6.04
CA TRP A 219 -8.70 10.51 -5.96
C TRP A 219 -8.12 9.11 -5.99
N MET A 220 -6.95 9.02 -6.59
CA MET A 220 -6.03 7.90 -6.42
C MET A 220 -4.71 8.46 -5.89
N ALA A 221 -4.13 7.84 -4.89
CA ALA A 221 -2.78 8.15 -4.43
C ALA A 221 -1.91 6.91 -4.52
N LEU A 222 -0.67 7.07 -4.99
CA LEU A 222 0.32 6.00 -5.15
C LEU A 222 1.56 6.36 -4.33
N LEU A 223 1.92 5.47 -3.40
CA LEU A 223 3.21 5.49 -2.73
C LEU A 223 4.23 4.77 -3.60
N SER A 224 5.28 5.49 -3.98
CA SER A 224 6.38 4.95 -4.74
C SER A 224 7.73 5.26 -4.11
N SER A 225 8.78 4.56 -4.54
CA SER A 225 10.15 4.95 -4.25
C SER A 225 11.05 4.77 -5.46
N GLY A 226 11.93 5.72 -5.71
CA GLY A 226 12.96 5.65 -6.74
C GLY A 226 14.36 5.67 -6.17
N VAL A 227 15.33 5.22 -6.97
CA VAL A 227 16.76 5.29 -6.67
C VAL A 227 17.46 6.05 -7.79
N GLY A 228 18.04 7.20 -7.46
CA GLY A 228 18.78 8.04 -8.39
C GLY A 228 20.20 8.33 -7.92
N ARG A 229 20.90 9.19 -8.67
CA ARG A 229 22.27 9.65 -8.32
C ARG A 229 22.35 10.32 -6.93
N SER A 230 21.25 10.88 -6.44
CA SER A 230 21.16 11.57 -5.15
C SER A 230 20.71 10.67 -3.99
N GLY A 231 20.57 9.36 -4.20
CA GLY A 231 20.08 8.41 -3.20
C GLY A 231 18.69 7.89 -3.53
N SER A 232 18.05 7.27 -2.53
CA SER A 232 16.66 6.85 -2.61
C SER A 232 15.72 8.00 -2.23
N SER A 233 14.52 8.00 -2.79
CA SER A 233 13.46 8.94 -2.44
C SER A 233 12.13 8.22 -2.50
N SER A 234 11.20 8.62 -1.65
CA SER A 234 9.83 8.12 -1.68
C SER A 234 8.89 9.26 -2.09
N TYR A 235 7.78 8.91 -2.72
CA TYR A 235 6.84 9.86 -3.27
C TYR A 235 5.42 9.39 -2.97
N VAL A 236 4.52 10.31 -2.68
CA VAL A 236 3.07 10.08 -2.79
C VAL A 236 2.56 10.90 -3.95
N SER A 237 2.24 10.24 -5.05
CA SER A 237 1.64 10.88 -6.22
C SER A 237 0.13 10.78 -6.14
N VAL A 238 -0.58 11.90 -6.24
CA VAL A 238 -2.04 11.98 -6.20
C VAL A 238 -2.56 12.34 -7.58
N PHE A 239 -3.58 11.60 -8.00
CA PHE A 239 -4.24 11.68 -9.29
C PHE A 239 -5.71 12.01 -9.09
N SER A 240 -6.25 12.88 -9.95
CA SER A 240 -7.69 13.14 -10.01
C SER A 240 -8.40 12.08 -10.85
N LEU A 241 -9.60 11.68 -10.44
CA LEU A 241 -10.46 10.75 -11.15
C LEU A 241 -11.64 11.47 -11.81
N PRO A 242 -12.16 10.94 -12.94
CA PRO A 242 -11.80 9.68 -13.61
C PRO A 242 -10.68 9.82 -14.67
N GLY A 243 -9.98 10.96 -14.69
CA GLY A 243 -8.99 11.29 -15.72
C GLY A 243 -7.60 10.68 -15.49
N TYR A 244 -7.28 10.30 -14.26
CA TYR A 244 -5.94 9.91 -13.81
C TYR A 244 -4.88 10.98 -14.12
N GLU A 245 -5.25 12.26 -14.02
CA GLU A 245 -4.30 13.36 -14.14
C GLU A 245 -3.55 13.50 -12.82
N GLN A 246 -2.21 13.43 -12.85
CA GLN A 246 -1.39 13.67 -11.67
C GLN A 246 -1.48 15.14 -11.26
N VAL A 247 -2.16 15.40 -10.14
CA VAL A 247 -2.41 16.77 -9.66
C VAL A 247 -1.40 17.22 -8.60
N LEU A 248 -0.76 16.27 -7.92
CA LEU A 248 0.13 16.53 -6.80
C LEU A 248 1.16 15.41 -6.66
N THR A 249 2.41 15.76 -6.35
CA THR A 249 3.42 14.81 -5.87
C THR A 249 4.05 15.33 -4.60
N VAL A 250 3.91 14.55 -3.54
CA VAL A 250 4.50 14.81 -2.22
C VAL A 250 5.82 14.05 -2.13
N HIS A 251 6.93 14.77 -1.95
CA HIS A 251 8.25 14.17 -1.82
C HIS A 251 8.53 13.85 -0.36
N LEU A 252 8.62 12.56 -0.09
CA LEU A 252 9.11 12.02 1.17
C LEU A 252 10.63 11.91 1.03
N ARG A 253 11.35 12.97 1.43
CA ARG A 253 12.81 12.90 1.46
C ARG A 253 13.25 11.88 2.50
N ASN A 254 13.52 10.67 2.05
CA ASN A 254 14.40 9.74 2.74
C ASN A 254 15.80 10.35 2.65
N GLN A 255 16.28 10.97 3.73
CA GLN A 255 17.66 11.46 3.82
C GLN A 255 18.66 10.29 3.96
N ALA A 256 18.45 9.19 3.23
CA ALA A 256 19.41 8.09 3.15
C ALA A 256 20.75 8.53 2.53
N ARG A 257 20.84 9.75 1.97
CA ARG A 257 22.12 10.36 1.61
C ARG A 257 23.00 10.64 2.83
N ASP A 258 22.43 10.78 4.03
CA ASP A 258 23.19 10.91 5.28
C ASP A 258 23.74 9.57 5.78
N PHE A 259 23.27 8.43 5.25
CA PHE A 259 23.87 7.13 5.60
C PHE A 259 25.28 6.96 5.04
N LEU A 260 25.61 7.60 3.91
CA LEU A 260 27.00 7.69 3.41
C LEU A 260 27.83 8.71 4.19
N GLU A 261 27.20 9.56 5.00
CA GLU A 261 27.85 10.41 5.99
C GLU A 261 27.80 9.82 7.41
N ARG A 262 27.49 8.52 7.59
CA ARG A 262 27.58 7.85 8.89
C ARG A 262 28.96 7.95 9.53
N ASP A 263 30.01 8.10 8.73
CA ASP A 263 31.37 8.37 9.22
C ASP A 263 31.55 9.81 9.78
N ARG A 264 30.54 10.70 9.68
CA ARG A 264 30.56 12.07 10.21
C ARG A 264 29.65 12.31 11.41
N PHE A 265 28.72 11.41 11.71
CA PHE A 265 27.99 11.49 12.98
C PHE A 265 28.93 11.07 14.10
N THR A 266 29.40 12.05 14.87
CA THR A 266 30.38 11.83 15.93
C THR A 266 29.73 11.28 17.21
N THR A 267 28.40 11.32 17.29
CA THR A 267 27.63 10.89 18.48
C THR A 267 26.29 10.25 18.12
N LEU A 268 25.83 9.31 18.95
CA LEU A 268 24.50 8.69 18.89
C LEU A 268 23.36 9.73 18.95
N GLU A 269 23.57 10.84 19.65
CA GLU A 269 22.59 11.94 19.73
C GLU A 269 22.33 12.59 18.37
N GLN A 270 23.35 12.74 17.53
CA GLN A 270 23.18 13.28 16.18
C GLN A 270 22.43 12.30 15.27
N GLU A 271 22.67 10.99 15.40
CA GLU A 271 21.92 9.96 14.66
C GLU A 271 20.44 9.95 15.09
N LEU A 272 20.16 10.03 16.40
CA LEU A 272 18.80 10.10 16.93
C LEU A 272 18.08 11.39 16.54
N GLU A 273 18.76 12.54 16.59
CA GLU A 273 18.20 13.82 16.16
C GLU A 273 17.92 13.85 14.65
N GLN A 274 18.76 13.18 13.86
CA GLN A 274 18.53 13.03 12.42
C GLN A 274 17.38 12.07 12.11
N ALA A 275 17.29 10.94 12.81
CA ALA A 275 16.17 10.01 12.70
C ALA A 275 14.83 10.68 13.09
N ARG A 276 14.85 11.59 14.06
CA ARG A 276 13.70 12.45 14.42
C ARG A 276 13.34 13.50 13.38
N LYS A 277 14.18 13.73 12.37
CA LYS A 277 13.90 14.63 11.25
C LYS A 277 13.42 13.89 10.00
N THR A 278 13.60 12.58 9.94
CA THR A 278 13.18 11.76 8.81
C THR A 278 11.79 11.19 9.04
N VAL A 279 10.81 11.70 8.31
CA VAL A 279 9.45 11.17 8.33
C VAL A 279 9.40 9.83 7.61
N GLU A 280 9.35 8.74 8.36
CA GLU A 280 9.11 7.40 7.83
C GLU A 280 7.61 7.20 7.56
N LEU A 281 7.23 7.11 6.30
CA LEU A 281 5.87 6.73 5.93
C LEU A 281 5.72 5.20 5.98
N HIS A 282 4.90 4.71 6.90
CA HIS A 282 4.59 3.28 7.00
C HIS A 282 3.37 2.90 6.17
N ASP A 283 2.38 3.78 6.08
CA ASP A 283 1.16 3.54 5.32
C ASP A 283 0.46 4.85 4.94
N PHE A 284 -0.48 4.80 4.00
CA PHE A 284 -1.32 5.93 3.63
C PHE A 284 -2.68 5.47 3.12
N ALA A 285 -3.65 6.38 3.17
CA ALA A 285 -4.98 6.16 2.63
C ALA A 285 -5.59 7.46 2.12
N VAL A 286 -6.49 7.36 1.14
CA VAL A 286 -7.34 8.46 0.72
C VAL A 286 -8.75 8.21 1.27
N ALA A 287 -9.24 9.15 2.08
CA ALA A 287 -10.58 9.12 2.65
C ALA A 287 -11.34 10.41 2.28
N GLY A 288 -12.34 10.29 1.41
CA GLY A 288 -13.00 11.45 0.80
C GLY A 288 -11.98 12.35 0.10
N ASP A 289 -11.93 13.63 0.47
CA ASP A 289 -10.96 14.62 -0.04
C ASP A 289 -9.72 14.78 0.87
N THR A 290 -9.39 13.76 1.68
CA THR A 290 -8.27 13.81 2.62
C THR A 290 -7.27 12.70 2.36
N LEU A 291 -5.98 13.05 2.27
CA LEU A 291 -4.87 12.12 2.31
C LEU A 291 -4.41 11.94 3.76
N LEU A 292 -4.41 10.69 4.20
CA LEU A 292 -3.98 10.25 5.52
C LEU A 292 -2.63 9.54 5.38
N MET A 293 -1.68 9.86 6.25
CA MET A 293 -0.32 9.32 6.20
C MET A 293 0.14 8.85 7.58
N ALA A 294 0.32 7.54 7.75
CA ALA A 294 0.84 6.96 8.98
C ALA A 294 2.37 7.09 9.03
N CYS A 295 2.84 8.06 9.79
CA CYS A 295 4.25 8.48 9.85
C CYS A 295 4.99 7.92 11.08
N GLY A 296 4.51 6.80 11.63
CA GLY A 296 5.16 6.09 12.73
C GLY A 296 5.22 6.95 13.99
N HIS A 297 6.43 7.20 14.47
CA HIS A 297 6.64 8.03 15.66
C HIS A 297 6.26 9.51 15.44
N HIS A 298 6.15 9.99 14.20
CA HIS A 298 5.63 11.34 13.91
C HIS A 298 4.10 11.43 13.98
N GLY A 299 3.41 10.31 14.21
CA GLY A 299 1.97 10.24 14.27
C GLY A 299 1.32 10.19 12.90
N LEU A 300 0.21 10.90 12.74
CA LEU A 300 -0.65 10.83 11.56
C LEU A 300 -0.68 12.18 10.84
N GLY A 301 -0.23 12.18 9.58
CA GLY A 301 -0.41 13.32 8.68
C GLY A 301 -1.83 13.31 8.11
N VAL A 302 -2.50 14.46 8.13
CA VAL A 302 -3.85 14.66 7.61
C VAL A 302 -3.83 15.85 6.66
N PHE A 303 -4.01 15.59 5.36
CA PHE A 303 -3.86 16.58 4.30
C PHE A 303 -5.15 16.70 3.51
N PRO A 304 -5.94 17.77 3.69
CA PRO A 304 -7.06 18.07 2.81
C PRO A 304 -6.54 18.33 1.39
N LEU A 305 -6.84 17.43 0.46
CA LEU A 305 -6.26 17.43 -0.88
C LEU A 305 -6.64 18.68 -1.66
N GLN A 306 -7.91 19.10 -1.58
CA GLN A 306 -8.38 20.30 -2.26
C GLN A 306 -7.66 21.56 -1.78
N GLU A 307 -7.50 21.74 -0.47
CA GLU A 307 -6.77 22.88 0.11
C GLU A 307 -5.29 22.85 -0.29
N LEU A 308 -4.68 21.66 -0.30
CA LEU A 308 -3.29 21.48 -0.69
C LEU A 308 -3.06 21.83 -2.18
N LEU A 309 -4.02 21.50 -3.04
CA LEU A 309 -4.01 21.85 -4.47
C LEU A 309 -4.21 23.35 -4.69
N GLU A 310 -5.13 24.00 -4.00
CA GLU A 310 -5.35 25.45 -4.11
C GLU A 310 -4.11 26.25 -3.69
N ARG A 311 -3.49 25.86 -2.57
CA ARG A 311 -2.21 26.42 -2.13
C ARG A 311 -1.11 26.21 -3.16
N TYR A 312 -1.16 25.08 -3.87
CA TYR A 312 -0.18 24.77 -4.90
C TYR A 312 -0.28 25.70 -6.09
N GLN A 313 -1.49 25.85 -6.59
CA GLN A 313 -1.80 26.69 -7.72
C GLN A 313 -1.42 28.14 -7.40
N ALA A 314 -1.81 28.63 -6.22
CA ALA A 314 -1.48 29.98 -5.76
C ALA A 314 0.04 30.26 -5.72
N ARG A 315 0.85 29.34 -5.17
CA ARG A 315 2.33 29.49 -5.17
C ARG A 315 2.91 29.48 -6.57
N SER A 316 2.36 28.64 -7.46
CA SER A 316 2.88 28.52 -8.82
C SER A 316 2.60 29.75 -9.69
N GLU A 317 1.57 30.53 -9.36
CA GLU A 317 1.29 31.81 -9.99
C GLU A 317 2.22 32.91 -9.49
N GLU A 318 2.65 32.85 -8.22
CA GLU A 318 3.56 33.81 -7.60
C GLU A 318 5.03 33.58 -8.02
N GLU A 319 5.44 32.31 -8.17
CA GLU A 319 6.78 31.93 -8.62
C GLU A 319 6.85 31.83 -10.16
N THR A 320 6.89 32.98 -10.85
CA THR A 320 7.22 33.05 -12.29
C THR A 320 8.70 32.72 -12.55
N ARG A 321 9.18 31.52 -12.21
CA ARG A 321 10.52 31.05 -12.58
C ARG A 321 10.44 29.92 -13.61
N PRO A 322 11.06 30.07 -14.80
CA PRO A 322 11.02 29.06 -15.84
C PRO A 322 12.06 27.95 -15.62
N SER A 323 11.63 26.71 -15.91
CA SER A 323 12.40 25.52 -16.34
C SER A 323 13.60 25.12 -15.47
N TRP A 324 13.71 23.89 -14.95
CA TRP A 324 13.80 22.64 -15.70
C TRP A 324 13.39 21.48 -14.79
N VAL A 325 12.18 20.93 -14.89
CA VAL A 325 11.88 19.57 -14.37
C VAL A 325 10.74 18.97 -15.20
N SER A 326 10.93 17.72 -15.60
CA SER A 326 9.99 16.82 -16.26
C SER A 326 8.57 16.86 -15.67
N SER A 327 7.57 17.14 -16.51
CA SER A 327 6.13 16.75 -16.48
C SER A 327 5.36 16.52 -15.16
N GLY A 328 5.89 16.90 -14.01
CA GLY A 328 5.28 16.78 -12.70
C GLY A 328 5.98 17.78 -11.79
N ARG A 329 5.21 18.64 -11.14
CA ARG A 329 5.77 19.66 -10.26
C ARG A 329 5.77 19.15 -8.81
N HIS A 330 6.87 19.35 -8.10
CA HIS A 330 7.21 18.61 -6.89
C HIS A 330 7.00 19.45 -5.61
N TYR A 331 6.36 18.88 -4.57
CA TYR A 331 6.31 19.47 -3.23
C TYR A 331 7.30 18.81 -2.27
N ASP A 332 8.10 19.61 -1.57
CA ASP A 332 8.92 19.14 -0.45
C ASP A 332 8.12 19.21 0.86
N LEU A 333 7.97 18.07 1.54
CA LEU A 333 7.30 18.02 2.84
C LEU A 333 8.00 18.86 3.91
N ALA A 334 9.31 19.09 3.81
CA ALA A 334 10.00 19.95 4.78
C ALA A 334 9.36 21.34 4.88
N GLY A 335 8.93 21.92 3.74
CA GLY A 335 8.22 23.20 3.71
C GLY A 335 6.76 23.15 4.19
N ILE A 336 6.16 21.95 4.28
CA ILE A 336 4.82 21.72 4.85
C ILE A 336 4.91 21.54 6.37
N TYR A 337 5.97 20.88 6.86
CA TYR A 337 6.24 20.71 8.29
C TYR A 337 6.71 22.01 8.97
N ASP A 338 7.48 22.87 8.28
CA ASP A 338 7.88 24.19 8.81
C ASP A 338 6.68 25.14 9.00
N ASP A 339 5.59 24.96 8.23
CA ASP A 339 4.30 25.61 8.44
C ASP A 339 3.44 24.77 9.39
N ALA A 340 3.98 24.52 10.60
CA ALA A 340 3.56 23.60 11.68
C ALA A 340 2.12 23.74 12.22
N ARG A 341 1.22 24.39 11.49
CA ARG A 341 -0.22 24.45 11.76
C ARG A 341 -1.01 23.24 11.25
N HIS A 342 -0.39 22.38 10.43
CA HIS A 342 -1.03 21.21 9.80
C HIS A 342 -0.79 19.87 10.48
N LEU A 343 0.27 19.77 11.29
CA LEU A 343 0.20 18.87 12.43
C LEU A 343 -0.76 19.52 13.42
N ARG A 344 -2.07 19.37 13.18
CA ARG A 344 -2.99 19.57 14.31
C ARG A 344 -2.47 18.63 15.38
N LYS A 345 -2.09 19.19 16.52
CA LYS A 345 -1.94 18.42 17.74
C LYS A 345 -3.30 17.82 17.95
N VAL A 346 -3.48 16.62 17.44
CA VAL A 346 -4.66 15.85 17.68
C VAL A 346 -4.63 15.61 19.19
N GLU A 347 -5.63 16.09 19.91
CA GLU A 347 -5.65 15.93 21.37
C GLU A 347 -5.49 14.43 21.69
N GLY A 348 -4.46 14.10 22.48
CA GLY A 348 -4.09 12.74 22.81
C GLY A 348 -3.06 12.04 21.90
N LEU A 349 -2.54 12.69 20.86
CA LEU A 349 -1.43 12.14 20.06
C LEU A 349 -0.14 11.95 20.88
N GLU A 350 0.09 12.79 21.91
CA GLU A 350 1.23 12.64 22.84
C GLU A 350 1.08 11.38 23.71
N GLU A 351 -0.16 11.02 24.07
CA GLU A 351 -0.49 9.83 24.85
C GLU A 351 -0.40 8.57 23.97
N VAL A 352 -0.88 8.64 22.72
CA VAL A 352 -0.61 7.65 21.66
C VAL A 352 0.90 7.38 21.53
N HIS A 353 1.69 8.44 21.38
CA HIS A 353 3.13 8.35 21.20
C HIS A 353 3.82 7.74 22.43
N ARG A 354 3.41 8.16 23.64
CA ARG A 354 3.89 7.61 24.92
C ARG A 354 3.63 6.10 25.02
N LEU A 355 2.48 5.64 24.54
CA LEU A 355 2.05 4.25 24.68
C LEU A 355 2.63 3.31 23.62
N VAL A 356 2.85 3.79 22.39
CA VAL A 356 3.57 3.02 21.33
C VAL A 356 5.02 2.75 21.72
N GLN A 357 5.65 3.65 22.49
CA GLN A 357 7.05 3.51 22.90
C GLN A 357 7.29 2.62 24.14
N GLN A 358 6.24 2.12 24.80
CA GLN A 358 6.43 1.22 25.95
C GLN A 358 6.87 -0.19 25.49
N PRO A 359 7.77 -0.88 26.23
CA PRO A 359 8.09 -2.29 25.97
C PRO A 359 6.82 -3.15 26.10
N GLY A 360 6.39 -3.79 25.01
CA GLY A 360 5.06 -4.42 24.90
C GLY A 360 4.08 -3.66 23.98
N GLY A 361 4.54 -2.55 23.37
CA GLY A 361 3.84 -1.60 22.50
C GLY A 361 2.50 -2.07 21.93
N GLY A 362 1.43 -1.47 22.48
CA GLY A 362 0.07 -1.69 22.03
C GLY A 362 -0.18 -1.12 20.63
N ILE A 363 -1.15 -1.71 19.95
CA ILE A 363 -1.57 -1.24 18.63
C ILE A 363 -2.45 -0.01 18.83
N VAL A 364 -2.15 1.06 18.08
CA VAL A 364 -2.95 2.28 18.10
C VAL A 364 -3.92 2.27 16.95
N ALA A 365 -5.19 2.28 17.33
CA ALA A 365 -6.31 2.51 16.47
C ALA A 365 -6.53 3.98 16.21
N VAL A 366 -6.85 4.33 14.97
CA VAL A 366 -7.39 5.65 14.63
C VAL A 366 -8.69 5.43 13.87
N SER A 367 -9.79 5.99 14.37
CA SER A 367 -11.07 6.07 13.64
C SER A 367 -11.37 7.52 13.26
N PHE A 368 -12.15 7.71 12.20
CA PHE A 368 -12.58 9.01 11.72
C PHE A 368 -14.10 9.03 11.54
N GLY A 369 -14.77 10.03 12.09
CA GLY A 369 -16.20 10.28 11.83
C GLY A 369 -16.41 11.12 10.56
N GLU A 370 -17.57 10.98 9.92
CA GLU A 370 -17.90 11.59 8.61
C GLU A 370 -17.86 13.13 8.57
N THR A 371 -17.88 13.81 9.72
CA THR A 371 -18.04 15.28 9.76
C THR A 371 -17.15 16.01 10.76
N ASN A 372 -16.38 15.30 11.61
CA ASN A 372 -15.42 15.90 12.54
C ASN A 372 -14.21 14.98 12.71
N LEU A 373 -13.00 15.52 12.48
CA LEU A 373 -11.72 14.89 12.77
C LEU A 373 -11.52 14.81 14.31
N LYS A 374 -12.27 13.93 14.98
CA LYS A 374 -11.98 13.51 16.36
C LYS A 374 -11.22 12.20 16.27
N LEU A 375 -9.99 12.19 16.78
CA LEU A 375 -9.16 10.99 16.84
C LEU A 375 -9.41 10.33 18.18
N GLU A 376 -10.04 9.17 18.15
CA GLU A 376 -10.18 8.33 19.32
C GLU A 376 -9.16 7.20 19.19
N TYR A 377 -8.33 7.07 20.22
CA TYR A 377 -7.29 6.04 20.27
C TYR A 377 -7.46 5.22 21.53
N LYS A 378 -7.17 3.93 21.41
CA LYS A 378 -7.14 2.98 22.52
C LYS A 378 -5.86 2.18 22.39
N VAL A 379 -5.21 1.96 23.52
CA VAL A 379 -4.01 1.14 23.58
C VAL A 379 -4.41 -0.26 23.97
N LEU A 380 -4.15 -1.19 23.07
CA LEU A 380 -4.38 -2.60 23.31
C LEU A 380 -3.15 -3.16 24.03
N GLU A 381 -3.29 -3.61 25.27
CA GLU A 381 -2.26 -4.44 25.91
C GLU A 381 -2.18 -5.78 25.15
N VAL A 382 -0.98 -6.15 24.69
CA VAL A 382 -0.71 -7.39 23.94
C VAL A 382 -0.28 -8.51 24.87
#